data_AF-A0A0H3FCA4-F1
#
_entry.id   AF-A0A0H3FCA4-F1
#
_cell.length_a   1.000
_cell.length_b   1.000
_cell.length_c   1.000
_cell.angle_alpha   90.00
_cell.angle_beta   90.00
_cell.angle_gamma   90.00
#
_symmetry.space_group_name_H-M   'P 1'
#
loop_
_entity.id
_entity.type
_entity.pdbx_description
1 polymer ?
#
loop_
_entity_poly.entity_id
_entity_poly.type
_entity_poly.pdbx_seq_one_letter_code
_entity_poly.pdbx_strand_id
1 'polypeptide(L)'
;MFSHKKSGIHFIKKQDIKYSSGDKEKILNSWRSLPKNYLLVHAFEGEESPFCQHRAESILSSWDIISTSLVDLKDIKPLTKIKRYTGMYCTTALILDVPVQNILGTHPTDVWFPNHIGRENDYAAGRIIDASALSRAIFRGEGKEDYHCEGGYQRLLTPQSLLSEDKKTRSIESHNEVLIIGRPGVKLYAGLPATQRIRVRKIVVAEPTESNSMYDYYAGSPETVAAKVAEINELEYEIV
;
A
#
# COMPACT_ATOMS: atom_id res chain seq x y z
N MET A 1 -10.25 28.64 -10.52
CA MET A 1 -9.28 29.11 -9.51
C MET A 1 -9.65 28.44 -8.19
N PHE A 2 -9.27 27.17 -8.01
CA PHE A 2 -9.64 26.38 -6.84
C PHE A 2 -8.52 26.47 -5.79
N SER A 3 -8.85 27.17 -4.70
CA SER A 3 -8.04 27.28 -3.50
C SER A 3 -7.75 25.90 -2.92
N HIS A 4 -6.51 25.43 -3.06
CA HIS A 4 -6.02 24.25 -2.35
C HIS A 4 -5.85 24.66 -0.88
N LYS A 5 -6.79 24.23 -0.03
CA LYS A 5 -6.58 24.21 1.41
C LYS A 5 -5.35 23.35 1.66
N LYS A 6 -4.26 23.98 2.14
CA LYS A 6 -3.08 23.31 2.70
C LYS A 6 -3.56 22.23 3.68
N SER A 7 -3.49 20.98 3.26
CA SER A 7 -3.68 19.85 4.16
C SER A 7 -2.62 19.94 5.25
N GLY A 8 -3.01 19.70 6.49
CA GLY A 8 -2.13 19.68 7.65
C GLY A 8 -1.17 18.49 7.57
N ILE A 9 -0.19 18.56 6.68
CA ILE A 9 0.89 17.58 6.56
C ILE A 9 1.76 17.73 7.81
N HIS A 10 1.67 16.76 8.71
CA HIS A 10 2.58 16.63 9.83
C HIS A 10 3.92 16.08 9.32
N PHE A 11 4.94 16.93 9.29
CA PHE A 11 6.30 16.54 8.98
C PHE A 11 6.90 15.72 10.13
N ILE A 12 7.40 14.53 9.81
CA ILE A 12 8.07 13.63 10.76
C ILE A 12 9.56 13.96 10.74
N LYS A 13 10.12 14.33 11.89
CA LYS A 13 11.47 14.90 11.99
C LYS A 13 12.57 13.83 11.88
N LYS A 14 13.72 14.19 11.29
CA LYS A 14 14.97 13.40 11.14
C LYS A 14 15.50 12.73 12.41
N GLN A 15 15.09 13.19 13.59
CA GLN A 15 15.56 12.72 14.90
C GLN A 15 14.98 11.35 15.26
N ASP A 16 13.92 10.91 14.60
CA ASP A 16 13.21 9.65 14.88
C ASP A 16 13.79 8.43 14.15
N ILE A 17 14.86 8.62 13.34
CA ILE A 17 15.32 7.59 12.39
C ILE A 17 16.84 7.39 12.44
N LYS A 18 17.30 6.58 13.40
CA LYS A 18 18.58 5.86 13.33
C LYS A 18 18.40 4.45 13.88
N TYR A 19 18.00 3.53 13.01
CA TYR A 19 17.98 2.11 13.33
C TYR A 19 19.32 1.48 13.01
N SER A 20 19.92 0.77 13.97
CA SER A 20 21.02 -0.14 13.66
C SER A 20 20.53 -1.28 12.76
N SER A 21 21.44 -2.02 12.11
CA SER A 21 21.07 -3.19 11.31
C SER A 21 20.27 -4.23 12.12
N GLY A 22 20.63 -4.42 13.40
CA GLY A 22 19.93 -5.32 14.32
C GLY A 22 18.51 -4.84 14.69
N ASP A 23 18.25 -3.53 14.69
CA ASP A 23 16.91 -3.00 14.96
C ASP A 23 15.97 -3.22 13.78
N LYS A 24 16.48 -3.08 12.54
CA LYS A 24 15.69 -3.34 11.33
C LYS A 24 15.25 -4.80 11.26
N GLU A 25 16.15 -5.74 11.55
CA GLU A 25 15.82 -7.17 11.54
C GLU A 25 14.74 -7.51 12.59
N LYS A 26 14.85 -6.98 13.81
CA LYS A 26 13.83 -7.16 14.85
C LYS A 26 12.47 -6.62 14.42
N ILE A 27 12.44 -5.40 13.85
CA ILE A 27 11.20 -4.80 13.34
C ILE A 27 10.61 -5.68 12.23
N LEU A 28 11.39 -6.05 11.21
CA LEU A 28 10.91 -6.89 10.11
C LEU A 28 10.43 -8.26 10.61
N ASN A 29 11.10 -8.87 11.58
CA ASN A 29 10.66 -10.15 12.15
C ASN A 29 9.29 -10.05 12.83
N SER A 30 8.91 -8.88 13.37
CA SER A 30 7.57 -8.67 13.92
C SER A 30 6.45 -8.72 12.87
N TRP A 31 6.78 -8.53 11.59
CA TRP A 31 5.83 -8.66 10.47
C TRP A 31 5.59 -10.11 10.03
N ARG A 32 6.40 -11.10 10.47
CA ARG A 32 6.27 -12.50 10.04
C ARG A 32 4.97 -13.15 10.49
N SER A 33 4.42 -12.69 11.61
CA SER A 33 3.23 -13.26 12.22
C SER A 33 2.33 -12.14 12.71
N LEU A 34 1.46 -11.67 11.83
CA LEU A 34 0.47 -10.67 12.17
C LEU A 34 -0.69 -11.29 12.98
N PRO A 35 -1.32 -10.52 13.89
CA PRO A 35 -2.61 -10.88 14.48
C PRO A 35 -3.63 -11.24 13.38
N LYS A 36 -4.55 -12.17 13.66
CA LYS A 36 -5.54 -12.65 12.66
C LYS A 36 -6.41 -11.54 12.05
N ASN A 37 -6.64 -10.47 12.80
CA ASN A 37 -7.42 -9.31 12.37
C ASN A 37 -6.59 -8.27 11.59
N TYR A 38 -5.27 -8.45 11.48
CA TYR A 38 -4.40 -7.54 10.74
C TYR A 38 -4.18 -8.10 9.33
N LEU A 39 -4.49 -7.28 8.33
CA LEU A 39 -4.38 -7.63 6.93
C LEU A 39 -3.49 -6.62 6.22
N LEU A 40 -2.52 -7.09 5.45
CA LEU A 40 -1.79 -6.22 4.52
C LEU A 40 -2.52 -6.27 3.18
N VAL A 41 -2.98 -5.13 2.71
CA VAL A 41 -3.85 -5.06 1.52
C VAL A 41 -3.32 -4.10 0.47
N HIS A 42 -3.49 -4.47 -0.79
CA HIS A 42 -3.32 -3.55 -1.92
C HIS A 42 -4.70 -3.24 -2.49
N ALA A 43 -5.16 -2.01 -2.30
CA ALA A 43 -6.44 -1.55 -2.80
C ALA A 43 -6.34 -1.19 -4.29
N PHE A 44 -7.40 -1.48 -5.02
CA PHE A 44 -7.55 -1.17 -6.44
C PHE A 44 -9.03 -0.94 -6.76
N GLU A 45 -9.29 -0.37 -7.93
CA GLU A 45 -10.64 -0.09 -8.42
C GLU A 45 -10.71 -0.26 -9.94
N GLY A 46 -11.93 -0.33 -10.46
CA GLY A 46 -12.20 -0.32 -11.89
C GLY A 46 -11.96 -1.65 -12.60
N GLU A 47 -12.74 -1.87 -13.66
CA GLU A 47 -12.57 -3.02 -14.55
C GLU A 47 -11.31 -2.90 -15.45
N GLU A 48 -10.78 -1.70 -15.59
CA GLU A 48 -9.52 -1.40 -16.28
C GLU A 48 -8.28 -1.79 -15.49
N SER A 49 -8.43 -2.08 -14.19
CA SER A 49 -7.36 -2.59 -13.35
C SER A 49 -6.68 -3.79 -14.03
N PRO A 50 -5.34 -3.88 -14.03
CA PRO A 50 -4.65 -5.01 -14.63
C PRO A 50 -5.03 -6.33 -13.94
N PHE A 51 -5.47 -6.30 -12.69
CA PHE A 51 -5.94 -7.47 -11.94
C PHE A 51 -7.21 -8.09 -12.54
N CYS A 52 -7.98 -7.33 -13.32
CA CYS A 52 -9.14 -7.80 -14.08
C CYS A 52 -8.77 -8.48 -15.42
N GLN A 53 -7.48 -8.58 -15.75
CA GLN A 53 -6.98 -9.12 -17.02
C GLN A 53 -5.92 -10.20 -16.82
N HIS A 54 -5.13 -10.12 -15.74
CA HIS A 54 -4.05 -11.06 -15.46
C HIS A 54 -4.02 -11.47 -13.99
N ARG A 55 -3.36 -12.60 -13.72
CA ARG A 55 -3.13 -13.07 -12.35
C ARG A 55 -2.38 -12.01 -11.54
N ALA A 56 -2.92 -11.69 -10.37
CA ALA A 56 -2.44 -10.62 -9.53
C ALA A 56 -0.98 -10.84 -9.08
N GLU A 57 -0.62 -12.06 -8.67
CA GLU A 57 0.77 -12.38 -8.32
C GLU A 57 1.76 -12.12 -9.46
N SER A 58 1.34 -12.34 -10.71
CA SER A 58 2.20 -12.07 -11.88
C SER A 58 2.41 -10.58 -12.07
N ILE A 59 1.35 -9.78 -11.96
CA ILE A 59 1.41 -8.32 -12.02
C ILE A 59 2.29 -7.77 -10.89
N LEU A 60 2.01 -8.16 -9.64
CA LEU A 60 2.75 -7.69 -8.47
C LEU A 60 4.24 -8.04 -8.60
N SER A 61 4.59 -9.22 -9.15
CA SER A 61 5.99 -9.61 -9.36
C SER A 61 6.74 -8.78 -10.42
N SER A 62 6.02 -8.04 -11.26
CA SER A 62 6.59 -7.14 -12.27
C SER A 62 6.81 -5.72 -11.77
N TRP A 63 6.14 -5.34 -10.68
CA TRP A 63 6.20 -3.98 -10.13
C TRP A 63 7.42 -3.79 -9.23
N ASP A 64 8.03 -2.62 -9.34
CA ASP A 64 9.22 -2.30 -8.56
C ASP A 64 8.83 -1.96 -7.11
N ILE A 65 7.88 -1.04 -6.91
CA ILE A 65 7.27 -0.72 -5.61
C ILE A 65 5.74 -0.85 -5.72
N ILE A 66 5.13 -1.42 -4.68
CA ILE A 66 3.68 -1.53 -4.51
C ILE A 66 3.33 -0.78 -3.22
N SER A 67 2.35 0.11 -3.31
CA SER A 67 1.74 0.75 -2.15
C SER A 67 0.68 -0.17 -1.55
N THR A 68 0.77 -0.42 -0.24
CA THR A 68 -0.15 -1.29 0.50
C THR A 68 -0.53 -0.62 1.83
N SER A 69 -1.57 -1.12 2.48
CA SER A 69 -1.99 -0.63 3.81
C SER A 69 -2.12 -1.79 4.77
N LEU A 70 -1.67 -1.59 6.01
CA LEU A 70 -1.98 -2.51 7.11
C LEU A 70 -3.33 -2.11 7.70
N VAL A 71 -4.28 -3.02 7.64
CA VAL A 71 -5.66 -2.82 8.08
C VAL A 71 -5.95 -3.68 9.30
N ASP A 72 -6.57 -3.09 10.31
CA ASP A 72 -7.15 -3.82 11.44
C ASP A 72 -8.65 -3.99 11.19
N LEU A 73 -9.10 -5.21 10.94
CA LEU A 73 -10.52 -5.53 10.72
C LEU A 73 -11.43 -5.08 11.87
N LYS A 74 -10.91 -4.95 13.09
CA LYS A 74 -11.70 -4.45 14.23
C LYS A 74 -12.01 -2.96 14.15
N ASP A 75 -11.21 -2.21 13.38
CA ASP A 75 -11.41 -0.79 13.17
C ASP A 75 -12.40 -0.51 12.03
N ILE A 76 -12.68 -1.51 11.19
CA ILE A 76 -13.70 -1.45 10.15
C ILE A 76 -15.06 -1.59 10.83
N LYS A 77 -15.73 -0.47 11.07
CA LYS A 77 -17.07 -0.46 11.69
C LYS A 77 -18.10 -1.06 10.71
N PRO A 78 -19.16 -1.73 11.18
CA PRO A 78 -20.28 -2.12 10.33
C PRO A 78 -20.88 -0.92 9.59
N LEU A 79 -21.52 -1.17 8.45
CA LEU A 79 -22.15 -0.09 7.71
C LEU A 79 -23.19 0.63 8.56
N THR A 80 -23.06 1.95 8.52
CA THR A 80 -24.09 2.89 8.91
C THR A 80 -24.38 3.76 7.69
N LYS A 81 -25.47 4.53 7.66
CA LYS A 81 -25.82 5.42 6.52
C LYS A 81 -24.78 6.53 6.22
N ILE A 82 -23.61 6.51 6.85
CA ILE A 82 -22.52 7.48 6.75
C ILE A 82 -21.22 6.78 6.30
N LYS A 83 -20.34 7.53 5.63
CA LYS A 83 -18.99 7.07 5.29
C LYS A 83 -18.26 6.53 6.54
N ARG A 84 -17.49 5.46 6.37
CA ARG A 84 -16.69 4.82 7.44
C ARG A 84 -15.23 4.69 7.04
N TYR A 85 -14.37 4.62 8.05
CA TYR A 85 -12.98 4.26 7.85
C TYR A 85 -12.86 2.77 7.49
N THR A 86 -12.12 2.47 6.43
CA THR A 86 -11.78 1.10 6.00
C THR A 86 -10.29 0.81 6.13
N GLY A 87 -9.45 1.84 6.22
CA GLY A 87 -7.99 1.72 6.13
C GLY A 87 -7.49 1.37 4.73
N MET A 88 -8.36 1.39 3.72
CA MET A 88 -8.07 1.09 2.33
C MET A 88 -8.25 2.35 1.48
N TYR A 89 -7.42 2.52 0.45
CA TYR A 89 -7.55 3.62 -0.50
C TYR A 89 -8.85 3.52 -1.34
N CYS A 90 -9.24 2.31 -1.72
CA CYS A 90 -10.45 2.02 -2.50
C CYS A 90 -11.33 0.95 -1.80
N THR A 91 -12.48 0.64 -2.41
CA THR A 91 -13.43 -0.36 -1.91
C THR A 91 -13.01 -1.80 -2.15
N THR A 92 -12.21 -2.09 -3.18
CA THR A 92 -11.73 -3.45 -3.46
C THR A 92 -10.25 -3.57 -3.11
N ALA A 93 -9.82 -4.68 -2.51
CA ALA A 93 -8.41 -4.91 -2.23
C ALA A 93 -8.00 -6.38 -2.29
N LEU A 94 -6.73 -6.61 -2.65
CA LEU A 94 -6.06 -7.89 -2.53
C LEU A 94 -5.49 -8.03 -1.12
N ILE A 95 -5.81 -9.11 -0.41
CA ILE A 95 -5.09 -9.50 0.82
C ILE A 95 -3.79 -10.19 0.41
N LEU A 96 -2.66 -9.66 0.89
CA LEU A 96 -1.33 -10.07 0.50
C LEU A 96 -0.60 -10.80 1.63
N ASP A 97 0.01 -11.94 1.29
CA ASP A 97 1.05 -12.55 2.11
C ASP A 97 2.41 -12.06 1.62
N VAL A 98 2.97 -11.09 2.33
CA VAL A 98 4.22 -10.40 1.94
C VAL A 98 5.40 -10.94 2.75
N PRO A 99 6.44 -11.51 2.11
CA PRO A 99 7.67 -11.86 2.78
C PRO A 99 8.31 -10.61 3.40
N VAL A 100 8.78 -10.70 4.65
CA VAL A 100 9.25 -9.51 5.40
C VAL A 100 10.41 -8.80 4.73
N GLN A 101 11.25 -9.53 3.98
CA GLN A 101 12.35 -8.94 3.21
C GLN A 101 11.89 -8.11 2.00
N ASN A 102 10.60 -8.15 1.63
CA ASN A 102 10.00 -7.30 0.60
C ASN A 102 9.55 -5.94 1.14
N ILE A 103 9.38 -5.78 2.45
CA ILE A 103 8.96 -4.49 3.04
C ILE A 103 10.11 -3.51 2.90
N LEU A 104 9.89 -2.38 2.23
CA LEU A 104 10.85 -1.28 2.07
C LEU A 104 10.68 -0.25 3.18
N GLY A 105 9.43 0.12 3.46
CA GLY A 105 9.08 1.17 4.40
C GLY A 105 7.65 1.06 4.91
N THR A 106 7.39 1.64 6.08
CA THR A 106 6.09 1.61 6.76
C THR A 106 5.81 2.98 7.35
N HIS A 107 4.73 3.61 6.93
CA HIS A 107 4.41 5.01 7.21
C HIS A 107 2.98 5.13 7.74
N PRO A 108 2.73 5.86 8.83
CA PRO A 108 1.41 5.95 9.45
C PRO A 108 0.37 6.72 8.62
N THR A 109 0.79 7.34 7.52
CA THR A 109 -0.05 8.05 6.55
C THR A 109 0.46 7.76 5.15
N ASP A 110 -0.34 8.02 4.14
CA ASP A 110 0.10 8.14 2.74
C ASP A 110 1.32 9.07 2.62
N VAL A 111 2.35 8.62 1.92
CA VAL A 111 3.62 9.35 1.69
C VAL A 111 3.87 9.64 0.22
N TRP A 112 2.82 9.59 -0.61
CA TRP A 112 2.83 10.10 -1.99
C TRP A 112 3.98 9.53 -2.81
N PHE A 113 4.29 8.24 -2.59
CA PHE A 113 5.43 7.61 -3.22
C PHE A 113 5.24 7.55 -4.74
N PRO A 114 6.24 7.91 -5.55
CA PRO A 114 6.11 7.91 -7.00
C PRO A 114 6.42 6.50 -7.54
N ASN A 115 5.45 5.58 -7.40
CA ASN A 115 5.58 4.12 -7.63
C ASN A 115 6.22 3.71 -8.98
N HIS A 116 6.16 4.56 -10.00
CA HIS A 116 6.63 4.27 -11.36
C HIS A 116 7.65 5.29 -11.89
N ILE A 117 8.26 6.07 -11.00
CA ILE A 117 9.21 7.12 -11.36
C ILE A 117 10.35 6.58 -12.22
N GLY A 118 10.71 7.33 -13.26
CA GLY A 118 11.77 6.95 -14.20
C GLY A 118 11.28 6.04 -15.33
N ARG A 119 9.96 5.85 -15.47
CA ARG A 119 9.31 5.24 -16.63
C ARG A 119 8.60 6.29 -17.47
N GLU A 120 8.44 5.98 -18.74
CA GLU A 120 7.66 6.80 -19.66
C GLU A 120 6.24 7.00 -19.13
N ASN A 121 5.83 8.27 -19.01
CA ASN A 121 4.56 8.72 -18.42
C ASN A 121 4.30 8.26 -16.97
N ASP A 122 5.32 7.81 -16.24
CA ASP A 122 5.18 7.21 -14.90
C ASP A 122 4.13 6.08 -14.86
N TYR A 123 4.05 5.29 -15.92
CA TYR A 123 3.17 4.12 -16.00
C TYR A 123 3.94 2.83 -15.70
N ALA A 124 3.27 1.88 -15.02
CA ALA A 124 3.85 0.56 -14.71
C ALA A 124 4.36 -0.17 -15.96
N ALA A 125 3.60 -0.10 -17.05
CA ALA A 125 3.94 -0.69 -18.35
C ALA A 125 4.87 0.19 -19.21
N GLY A 126 5.18 1.41 -18.76
CA GLY A 126 6.05 2.35 -19.48
C GLY A 126 7.49 1.85 -19.55
N ARG A 127 8.17 2.20 -20.65
CA ARG A 127 9.60 1.92 -20.85
C ARG A 127 10.43 2.68 -19.82
N ILE A 128 11.51 2.08 -19.33
CA ILE A 128 12.45 2.76 -18.43
C ILE A 128 13.20 3.87 -19.20
N ILE A 129 13.11 5.10 -18.69
CA ILE A 129 13.80 6.29 -19.23
C ILE A 129 14.88 6.82 -18.26
N ASP A 130 14.74 6.56 -16.96
CA ASP A 130 15.77 6.80 -15.95
C ASP A 130 15.76 5.68 -14.89
N ALA A 131 16.67 4.72 -15.05
CA ALA A 131 16.80 3.57 -14.16
C ALA A 131 17.22 3.95 -12.72
N SER A 132 17.72 5.17 -12.50
CA SER A 132 18.18 5.64 -11.20
C SER A 132 17.17 6.51 -10.46
N ALA A 133 16.06 6.91 -11.11
CA ALA A 133 15.05 7.77 -10.49
C ALA A 133 14.43 7.13 -9.24
N LEU A 134 14.11 5.83 -9.31
CA LEU A 134 13.51 5.12 -8.18
C LEU A 134 14.43 5.08 -6.95
N SER A 135 15.72 4.81 -7.15
CA SER A 135 16.66 4.78 -6.02
C SER A 135 16.84 6.18 -5.42
N ARG A 136 16.89 7.23 -6.24
CA ARG A 136 16.92 8.62 -5.74
C ARG A 136 15.66 8.94 -4.93
N ALA A 137 14.48 8.61 -5.44
CA ALA A 137 13.22 8.79 -4.71
C ALA A 137 13.28 8.12 -3.33
N ILE A 138 13.67 6.85 -3.28
CA ILE A 138 13.78 6.08 -2.03
C ILE A 138 14.74 6.73 -1.03
N PHE A 139 15.96 7.06 -1.45
CA PHE A 139 17.02 7.51 -0.54
C PHE A 139 16.96 8.99 -0.21
N ARG A 140 16.46 9.83 -1.13
CA ARG A 140 16.34 11.27 -0.96
C ARG A 140 14.96 11.69 -0.48
N GLY A 141 13.98 10.81 -0.51
CA GLY A 141 12.61 11.13 -0.13
C GLY A 141 11.87 11.98 -1.17
N GLU A 142 12.22 11.88 -2.46
CA GLU A 142 11.53 12.61 -3.53
C GLU A 142 10.17 11.94 -3.81
N GLY A 143 9.08 12.67 -3.57
CA GLY A 143 7.70 12.20 -3.75
C GLY A 143 7.06 12.65 -5.07
N LYS A 144 5.75 12.41 -5.21
CA LYS A 144 4.93 13.07 -6.24
C LYS A 144 4.82 14.57 -5.96
N GLU A 145 4.80 15.37 -7.01
CA GLU A 145 4.74 16.84 -6.93
C GLU A 145 5.87 17.41 -6.05
N ASP A 146 5.55 18.32 -5.13
CA ASP A 146 6.51 18.91 -4.19
C ASP A 146 6.62 18.13 -2.86
N TYR A 147 6.07 16.91 -2.79
CA TYR A 147 6.14 16.10 -1.58
C TYR A 147 7.58 15.64 -1.27
N HIS A 148 7.96 15.71 0.01
CA HIS A 148 9.25 15.25 0.48
C HIS A 148 9.14 14.41 1.75
N CYS A 149 9.61 13.16 1.68
CA CYS A 149 9.70 12.25 2.83
C CYS A 149 11.00 12.47 3.59
N GLU A 150 10.96 13.22 4.70
CA GLU A 150 12.16 13.49 5.51
C GLU A 150 12.79 12.19 6.02
N GLY A 151 14.09 12.00 5.72
CA GLY A 151 14.82 10.77 6.06
C GLY A 151 14.65 9.62 5.05
N GLY A 152 13.91 9.84 3.96
CA GLY A 152 13.67 8.87 2.90
C GLY A 152 12.61 7.82 3.24
N TYR A 153 12.35 6.94 2.29
CA TYR A 153 11.22 6.01 2.37
C TYR A 153 11.51 4.70 3.12
N GLN A 154 12.74 4.53 3.63
CA GLN A 154 13.20 3.27 4.27
C GLN A 154 12.91 3.19 5.77
N ARG A 155 11.96 3.97 6.25
CA ARG A 155 11.54 3.96 7.65
C ARG A 155 10.75 2.68 7.95
N LEU A 156 11.07 2.02 9.06
CA LEU A 156 10.38 0.81 9.50
C LEU A 156 9.78 1.01 10.89
N LEU A 157 8.54 0.54 11.05
CA LEU A 157 7.76 0.46 12.27
C LEU A 157 7.31 -1.00 12.43
N THR A 158 7.10 -1.43 13.67
CA THR A 158 6.38 -2.68 13.91
C THR A 158 4.91 -2.54 13.48
N PRO A 159 4.18 -3.62 13.17
CA PRO A 159 2.76 -3.54 12.84
C PRO A 159 1.94 -2.79 13.92
N GLN A 160 2.24 -3.07 15.19
CA GLN A 160 1.56 -2.42 16.32
C GLN A 160 1.86 -0.92 16.37
N SER A 161 3.12 -0.52 16.19
CA SER A 161 3.51 0.89 16.18
C SER A 161 2.89 1.62 14.99
N LEU A 162 2.90 1.02 13.79
CA LEU A 162 2.29 1.59 12.60
C LEU A 162 0.81 1.93 12.84
N LEU A 163 0.02 0.95 13.29
CA LEU A 163 -1.39 1.16 13.56
C LEU A 163 -1.64 2.13 14.72
N SER A 164 -0.79 2.13 15.73
CA SER A 164 -0.92 3.05 16.86
C SER A 164 -0.68 4.51 16.45
N GLU A 165 0.29 4.76 15.55
CA GLU A 165 0.55 6.09 15.01
C GLU A 165 -0.52 6.52 13.99
N ASP A 166 -0.94 5.62 13.09
CA ASP A 166 -2.05 5.82 12.16
C ASP A 166 -3.31 6.29 12.89
N LYS A 167 -3.70 5.60 13.98
CA LYS A 167 -4.88 5.92 14.80
C LYS A 167 -4.90 7.36 15.34
N LYS A 168 -3.73 8.01 15.50
CA LYS A 168 -3.65 9.39 16.01
C LYS A 168 -4.07 10.43 14.98
N THR A 169 -3.94 10.12 13.69
CA THR A 169 -4.21 11.06 12.58
C THR A 169 -5.33 10.59 11.67
N ARG A 170 -5.95 9.45 11.99
CA ARG A 170 -6.96 8.77 11.20
C ARG A 170 -8.20 9.65 10.95
N SER A 171 -8.59 9.69 9.70
CA SER A 171 -9.86 10.20 9.21
C SER A 171 -10.56 9.13 8.35
N ILE A 172 -11.78 9.40 7.88
CA ILE A 172 -12.52 8.46 7.03
C ILE A 172 -11.79 8.16 5.71
N GLU A 173 -11.02 9.12 5.19
CA GLU A 173 -10.33 9.05 3.89
C GLU A 173 -8.83 8.74 4.04
N SER A 174 -8.33 8.61 5.27
CA SER A 174 -6.93 8.28 5.51
C SER A 174 -6.66 6.78 5.42
N HIS A 175 -5.43 6.45 5.09
CA HIS A 175 -4.85 5.12 5.22
C HIS A 175 -3.35 5.27 5.53
N ASN A 176 -2.77 4.25 6.16
CA ASN A 176 -1.32 4.13 6.26
C ASN A 176 -0.73 3.56 4.98
N GLU A 177 0.57 3.77 4.77
CA GLU A 177 1.28 3.27 3.59
C GLU A 177 2.47 2.38 3.98
N VAL A 178 2.40 1.12 3.57
CA VAL A 178 3.48 0.15 3.61
C VAL A 178 3.98 -0.04 2.19
N LEU A 179 5.19 0.44 1.92
CA LEU A 179 5.87 0.31 0.65
C LEU A 179 6.55 -1.05 0.60
N ILE A 180 6.21 -1.86 -0.40
CA ILE A 180 6.81 -3.19 -0.59
C ILE A 180 7.39 -3.33 -1.99
N ILE A 181 8.41 -4.15 -2.12
CA ILE A 181 9.01 -4.50 -3.41
C ILE A 181 8.30 -5.70 -4.00
N GLY A 182 7.75 -5.55 -5.20
CA GLY A 182 7.07 -6.62 -5.91
C GLY A 182 8.05 -7.59 -6.59
N ARG A 183 9.07 -7.02 -7.23
CA ARG A 183 10.09 -7.77 -7.99
C ARG A 183 10.89 -8.72 -7.08
N PRO A 184 10.95 -10.04 -7.38
CA PRO A 184 11.78 -10.98 -6.64
C PRO A 184 13.27 -10.83 -6.99
N GLY A 185 14.16 -11.28 -6.11
CA GLY A 185 15.60 -11.30 -6.33
C GLY A 185 16.35 -10.02 -5.97
N VAL A 186 15.68 -9.02 -5.39
CA VAL A 186 16.29 -7.77 -4.93
C VAL A 186 16.82 -7.94 -3.50
N LYS A 187 18.07 -7.57 -3.25
CA LYS A 187 18.66 -7.65 -1.90
C LYS A 187 18.53 -6.30 -1.18
N LEU A 188 17.64 -6.22 -0.19
CA LEU A 188 17.41 -4.99 0.59
C LEU A 188 18.18 -4.93 1.90
N TYR A 189 18.24 -6.04 2.62
CA TYR A 189 18.79 -6.08 3.97
C TYR A 189 19.93 -7.09 4.04
N ALA A 190 21.02 -6.71 4.69
CA ALA A 190 22.05 -7.66 5.11
C ALA A 190 21.42 -8.69 6.07
N GLY A 191 21.78 -9.97 5.95
CA GLY A 191 21.27 -11.04 6.82
C GLY A 191 19.91 -11.64 6.42
N LEU A 192 19.08 -10.96 5.63
CA LEU A 192 17.81 -11.51 5.11
C LEU A 192 17.95 -12.03 3.67
N PRO A 193 17.14 -13.00 3.21
CA PRO A 193 17.14 -13.40 1.80
C PRO A 193 16.77 -12.23 0.88
N ALA A 194 17.02 -12.39 -0.42
CA ALA A 194 16.48 -11.47 -1.41
C ALA A 194 14.93 -11.51 -1.42
N THR A 195 14.31 -10.47 -1.95
CA THR A 195 12.85 -10.38 -2.13
C THR A 195 12.31 -11.61 -2.82
N GLN A 196 11.13 -12.05 -2.40
CA GLN A 196 10.45 -13.23 -2.91
C GLN A 196 9.12 -12.85 -3.56
N ARG A 197 8.47 -13.81 -4.20
CA ARG A 197 7.12 -13.58 -4.74
C ARG A 197 6.15 -13.30 -3.61
N ILE A 198 5.33 -12.26 -3.79
CA ILE A 198 4.19 -11.95 -2.93
C ILE A 198 3.03 -12.86 -3.35
N ARG A 199 2.30 -13.41 -2.39
CA ARG A 199 1.12 -14.23 -2.68
C ARG A 199 -0.16 -13.44 -2.44
N VAL A 200 -1.20 -13.75 -3.20
CA VAL A 200 -2.54 -13.23 -2.96
C VAL A 200 -3.36 -14.29 -2.26
N ARG A 201 -3.86 -13.97 -1.07
CA ARG A 201 -4.59 -14.92 -0.23
C ARG A 201 -6.09 -14.90 -0.51
N LYS A 202 -6.66 -13.71 -0.68
CA LYS A 202 -8.10 -13.48 -0.82
C LYS A 202 -8.34 -12.09 -1.39
N ILE A 203 -9.53 -11.82 -1.88
CA ILE A 203 -10.00 -10.48 -2.24
C ILE A 203 -11.02 -10.00 -1.20
N VAL A 204 -10.97 -8.73 -0.84
CA VAL A 204 -11.95 -8.10 0.04
C VAL A 204 -12.63 -6.93 -0.67
N VAL A 205 -13.90 -6.75 -0.36
CA VAL A 205 -14.70 -5.60 -0.77
C VAL A 205 -15.24 -4.93 0.47
N ALA A 206 -14.87 -3.68 0.71
CA ALA A 206 -15.61 -2.83 1.63
C ALA A 206 -16.88 -2.36 0.92
N GLU A 207 -18.03 -2.74 1.47
CA GLU A 207 -19.34 -2.41 0.90
C GLU A 207 -19.47 -0.88 0.69
N PRO A 208 -19.88 -0.43 -0.51
CA PRO A 208 -20.02 0.99 -0.81
C PRO A 208 -21.18 1.62 0.00
N THR A 209 -20.99 2.86 0.47
CA THR A 209 -22.09 3.65 1.05
C THR A 209 -22.71 4.54 -0.02
N GLU A 210 -24.03 4.83 0.07
CA GLU A 210 -24.76 5.76 -0.84
C GLU A 210 -24.16 7.18 -0.94
N SER A 211 -23.17 7.52 -0.11
CA SER A 211 -22.53 8.85 -0.05
C SER A 211 -21.05 8.85 -0.48
N ASN A 212 -20.54 7.73 -0.99
CA ASN A 212 -19.17 7.63 -1.49
C ASN A 212 -19.02 8.22 -2.91
N SER A 213 -19.44 9.47 -3.08
CA SER A 213 -19.41 10.21 -4.35
C SER A 213 -18.02 10.43 -4.95
N MET A 214 -16.95 10.03 -4.25
CA MET A 214 -15.58 10.05 -4.78
C MET A 214 -15.26 8.82 -5.63
N TYR A 215 -16.05 7.74 -5.52
CA TYR A 215 -15.76 6.43 -6.14
C TYR A 215 -16.81 6.00 -7.19
N ASP A 216 -17.80 6.85 -7.50
CA ASP A 216 -18.84 6.59 -8.52
C ASP A 216 -18.36 6.72 -9.98
N TYR A 217 -17.04 6.87 -10.21
CA TYR A 217 -16.52 7.25 -11.53
C TYR A 217 -16.15 6.08 -12.45
N TYR A 218 -16.18 4.83 -11.98
CA TYR A 218 -15.71 3.68 -12.75
C TYR A 218 -16.84 2.71 -13.13
N ALA A 219 -16.74 2.17 -14.35
CA ALA A 219 -17.69 1.18 -14.87
C ALA A 219 -17.51 -0.14 -14.09
N GLY A 220 -18.58 -0.57 -13.42
CA GLY A 220 -18.64 -1.84 -12.68
C GLY A 220 -18.75 -1.65 -11.16
N SER A 221 -19.62 -2.42 -10.49
CA SER A 221 -19.69 -2.38 -9.03
C SER A 221 -18.42 -2.99 -8.42
N PRO A 222 -17.99 -2.58 -7.22
CA PRO A 222 -16.84 -3.19 -6.53
C PRO A 222 -16.93 -4.71 -6.42
N GLU A 223 -18.14 -5.25 -6.24
CA GLU A 223 -18.41 -6.69 -6.20
C GLU A 223 -18.19 -7.34 -7.56
N THR A 224 -18.56 -6.67 -8.66
CA THR A 224 -18.34 -7.17 -10.02
C THR A 224 -16.84 -7.25 -10.32
N VAL A 225 -16.10 -6.18 -9.96
CA VAL A 225 -14.63 -6.14 -10.05
C VAL A 225 -14.02 -7.26 -9.23
N ALA A 226 -14.42 -7.41 -7.97
CA ALA A 226 -13.90 -8.44 -7.08
C ALA A 226 -14.18 -9.86 -7.58
N ALA A 227 -15.39 -10.13 -8.08
CA ALA A 227 -15.76 -11.42 -8.64
C ALA A 227 -14.90 -11.80 -9.85
N LYS A 228 -14.66 -10.85 -10.76
CA LYS A 228 -13.80 -11.06 -11.93
C LYS A 228 -12.35 -11.34 -11.53
N VAL A 229 -11.82 -10.57 -10.58
CA VAL A 229 -10.45 -10.79 -10.07
C VAL A 229 -10.35 -12.14 -9.33
N ALA A 230 -11.40 -12.52 -8.59
CA ALA A 230 -11.48 -13.80 -7.89
C ALA A 230 -11.44 -14.98 -8.86
N GLU A 231 -12.21 -14.90 -9.95
CA GLU A 231 -12.20 -15.89 -11.03
C GLU A 231 -10.80 -16.05 -11.64
N ILE A 232 -10.16 -14.95 -12.05
CA ILE A 232 -8.83 -14.97 -12.69
C ILE A 232 -7.75 -15.57 -11.77
N ASN A 233 -7.87 -15.36 -10.46
CA ASN A 233 -6.88 -15.81 -9.48
C ASN A 233 -7.23 -17.17 -8.86
N GLU A 234 -8.40 -17.74 -9.17
CA GLU A 234 -8.94 -18.96 -8.54
C GLU A 234 -9.04 -18.81 -7.00
N LEU A 235 -9.53 -17.65 -6.56
CA LEU A 235 -9.66 -17.27 -5.14
C LEU A 235 -11.10 -16.95 -4.77
N GLU A 236 -11.39 -16.90 -3.48
CA GLU A 236 -12.63 -16.34 -2.95
C GLU A 236 -12.50 -14.82 -2.76
N TYR A 237 -13.64 -14.13 -2.75
CA TYR A 237 -13.75 -12.78 -2.21
C TYR A 237 -14.73 -12.72 -1.04
N GLU A 238 -14.59 -11.72 -0.17
CA GLU A 238 -15.52 -11.45 0.93
C GLU A 238 -15.89 -9.97 1.02
N ILE A 239 -17.07 -9.71 1.58
CA ILE A 239 -17.52 -8.36 1.90
C ILE A 239 -17.25 -8.11 3.39
N VAL A 240 -16.64 -6.95 3.69
CA VAL A 240 -16.24 -6.50 5.04
C VAL A 240 -16.81 -5.12 5.35
#